data_AF-A0A9P6LW03-F1
#
_entry.id   AF-A0A9P6LW03-F1
#
_cell.length_a   1.000
_cell.length_b   1.000
_cell.length_c   1.000
_cell.angle_alpha   90.00
_cell.angle_beta   90.00
_cell.angle_gamma   90.00
#
_symmetry.space_group_name_H-M   'P 1'
#
loop_
_entity.id
_entity.type
_entity.pdbx_description
1 polymer ?
#
loop_
_entity_poly.entity_id
_entity_poly.type
_entity_poly.pdbx_seq_one_letter_code
_entity_poly.pdbx_strand_id
1 'polypeptide(L)'
;MRSSIIAGALALTFALTAIAGPIPKDSAAKCDKACTMDYKPICAQFKGGKKETFSNSCALSVYQCENPKEVVTTSASGTCDAPAEKKCDIACTMDYNPVCAQFDGGKKQTFGNSCSLSVYQCQHPEEVLATSSKGSCDAVVAEEPKESKLAAEITQPIETEAKSCNKACILLYDPVCAKFESGHNATFGNSCQLSVYQCENPRDKVAVTTKGSCAAL
;
A
#
# COMPACT_ATOMS: atom_id res chain seq x y z
N MET A 1 29.95 -56.67 74.33
CA MET A 1 28.82 -57.59 74.62
C MET A 1 27.64 -56.77 75.12
N ARG A 2 26.49 -56.95 74.45
CA ARG A 2 25.09 -56.76 74.93
C ARG A 2 24.59 -55.36 75.30
N SER A 3 23.91 -54.79 74.31
CA SER A 3 22.49 -54.39 74.33
C SER A 3 22.07 -53.10 75.03
N SER A 4 21.86 -52.07 74.21
CA SER A 4 21.07 -50.88 74.50
C SER A 4 19.57 -51.18 74.42
N ILE A 5 18.81 -50.67 75.39
CA ILE A 5 17.35 -50.80 75.51
C ILE A 5 16.67 -49.71 74.68
N ILE A 6 15.62 -50.13 73.96
CA ILE A 6 14.79 -49.37 73.03
C ILE A 6 13.69 -48.64 73.82
N ALA A 7 13.48 -47.35 73.59
CA ALA A 7 12.28 -46.62 74.03
C ALA A 7 11.59 -46.01 72.81
N GLY A 8 10.29 -46.30 72.68
CA GLY A 8 9.52 -46.28 71.43
C GLY A 8 9.11 -44.90 70.92
N ALA A 9 9.07 -44.78 69.60
CA ALA A 9 8.47 -43.67 68.88
C ALA A 9 6.97 -43.95 68.67
N LEU A 10 6.11 -43.12 69.27
CA LEU A 10 4.66 -43.14 69.07
C LEU A 10 4.34 -42.43 67.74
N ALA A 11 3.96 -43.19 66.71
CA ALA A 11 3.51 -42.64 65.43
C ALA A 11 2.02 -42.28 65.51
N LEU A 12 1.70 -40.98 65.61
CA LEU A 12 0.34 -40.48 65.37
C LEU A 12 0.11 -40.33 63.86
N THR A 13 -0.69 -41.22 63.28
CA THR A 13 -1.19 -41.10 61.92
C THR A 13 -2.48 -40.25 61.92
N PHE A 14 -2.37 -39.00 61.49
CA PHE A 14 -3.54 -38.17 61.18
C PHE A 14 -4.12 -38.60 59.83
N ALA A 15 -5.22 -39.35 59.87
CA ALA A 15 -6.04 -39.60 58.68
C ALA A 15 -6.90 -38.35 58.39
N LEU A 16 -6.54 -37.57 57.38
CA LEU A 16 -7.44 -36.55 56.81
C LEU A 16 -8.54 -37.25 56.01
N THR A 17 -9.72 -37.40 56.60
CA THR A 17 -10.92 -37.73 55.85
C THR A 17 -11.41 -36.47 55.15
N ALA A 18 -11.23 -36.41 53.83
CA ALA A 18 -11.86 -35.39 52.98
C ALA A 18 -13.38 -35.64 52.98
N ILE A 19 -14.12 -34.81 53.71
CA ILE A 19 -15.58 -34.78 53.66
C ILE A 19 -15.95 -34.04 52.38
N ALA A 20 -16.26 -34.80 51.32
CA ALA A 20 -16.87 -34.26 50.11
C ALA A 20 -18.31 -33.84 50.44
N GLY A 21 -18.50 -32.58 50.84
CA GLY A 21 -19.82 -31.97 50.88
C GLY A 21 -20.41 -31.92 49.46
N PRO A 22 -21.75 -32.03 49.31
CA PRO A 22 -22.37 -31.93 48.00
C PRO A 22 -22.09 -30.56 47.39
N ILE A 23 -21.43 -30.56 46.23
CA ILE A 23 -21.28 -29.38 45.37
C ILE A 23 -22.70 -28.86 45.09
N PRO A 24 -23.03 -27.59 45.42
CA PRO A 24 -24.34 -27.04 45.11
C PRO A 24 -24.58 -27.17 43.60
N LYS A 25 -25.61 -27.93 43.23
CA LYS A 25 -26.09 -28.07 41.86
C LYS A 25 -26.46 -26.69 41.35
N ASP A 26 -25.89 -26.34 40.19
CA ASP A 26 -26.24 -25.25 39.29
C ASP A 26 -27.46 -24.42 39.74
N SER A 27 -27.21 -23.33 40.46
CA SER A 27 -28.10 -22.19 40.41
C SER A 27 -28.02 -21.65 38.98
N ALA A 28 -28.96 -22.05 38.12
CA ALA A 28 -29.12 -21.50 36.78
C ALA A 28 -29.08 -19.96 36.89
N ALA A 29 -28.03 -19.35 36.33
CA ALA A 29 -27.86 -17.91 36.36
C ALA A 29 -29.12 -17.26 35.76
N LYS A 30 -29.83 -16.45 36.56
CA LYS A 30 -30.94 -15.65 36.03
C LYS A 30 -30.34 -14.58 35.13
N CYS A 31 -30.52 -14.73 33.82
CA CYS A 31 -30.15 -13.72 32.85
C CYS A 31 -31.13 -12.55 32.92
N ASP A 32 -30.61 -11.34 33.14
CA ASP A 32 -31.39 -10.12 32.94
C ASP A 32 -31.63 -9.96 31.43
N LYS A 33 -32.89 -9.84 31.03
CA LYS A 33 -33.32 -9.77 29.63
C LYS A 33 -33.72 -8.36 29.21
N ALA A 34 -33.60 -7.38 30.10
CA ALA A 34 -33.93 -6.00 29.80
C ALA A 34 -32.85 -5.39 28.90
N CYS A 35 -33.20 -5.13 27.63
CA CYS A 35 -32.35 -4.43 26.69
C CYS A 35 -33.02 -3.14 26.21
N THR A 36 -32.19 -2.15 25.92
CA THR A 36 -32.59 -0.98 25.13
C THR A 36 -32.93 -1.42 23.71
N MET A 37 -33.84 -0.68 23.06
CA MET A 37 -34.27 -0.94 21.69
C MET A 37 -33.35 -0.27 20.64
N ASP A 38 -32.15 0.15 21.04
CA ASP A 38 -31.19 0.75 20.11
C ASP A 38 -30.66 -0.31 19.14
N TYR A 39 -30.61 0.03 17.86
CA TYR A 39 -30.09 -0.86 16.83
C TYR A 39 -28.64 -0.49 16.51
N LYS A 40 -27.72 -1.27 17.06
CA LYS A 40 -26.26 -1.17 16.85
C LYS A 40 -25.74 -2.60 16.63
N PRO A 41 -25.99 -3.17 15.44
CA PRO A 41 -25.87 -4.60 15.25
C PRO A 41 -24.44 -5.08 15.47
N ILE A 42 -24.32 -6.33 15.93
CA ILE A 42 -23.03 -7.00 16.13
C ILE A 42 -23.09 -8.35 15.45
N CYS A 43 -22.05 -8.66 14.67
CA CYS A 43 -21.88 -9.98 14.09
C CYS A 43 -21.07 -10.86 15.04
N ALA A 44 -21.70 -11.92 15.53
CA ALA A 44 -21.10 -12.92 16.38
C ALA A 44 -20.77 -14.19 15.57
N GLN A 45 -19.58 -14.74 15.77
CA GLN A 45 -19.12 -15.98 15.15
C GLN A 45 -18.96 -17.08 16.21
N PHE A 46 -19.57 -18.23 15.93
CA PHE A 46 -19.58 -19.39 16.81
C PHE A 46 -18.43 -20.34 16.47
N LYS A 47 -18.05 -21.21 17.41
CA LYS A 47 -16.97 -22.21 17.23
C LYS A 47 -17.14 -23.14 16.02
N GLY A 48 -18.37 -23.27 15.48
CA GLY A 48 -18.66 -24.03 14.26
C GLY A 48 -18.65 -23.21 12.95
N GLY A 49 -18.24 -21.95 12.97
CA GLY A 49 -18.22 -21.07 11.80
C GLY A 49 -19.57 -20.43 11.44
N LYS A 50 -20.67 -20.84 12.11
CA LYS A 50 -21.95 -20.13 12.05
C LYS A 50 -21.73 -18.67 12.46
N LYS A 51 -22.44 -17.75 11.82
CA LYS A 51 -22.48 -16.33 12.15
C LYS A 51 -23.92 -15.91 12.40
N GLU A 52 -24.15 -15.04 13.38
CA GLU A 52 -25.47 -14.52 13.69
C GLU A 52 -25.41 -13.04 14.07
N THR A 53 -26.38 -12.27 13.58
CA THR A 53 -26.49 -10.84 13.84
C THR A 53 -27.35 -10.60 15.07
N PHE A 54 -26.79 -9.92 16.07
CA PHE A 54 -27.53 -9.45 17.24
C PHE A 54 -27.88 -7.98 17.07
N SER A 55 -29.07 -7.55 17.51
CA SER A 55 -29.57 -6.18 17.34
C SER A 55 -28.69 -5.13 18.04
N ASN A 56 -28.07 -5.50 19.15
CA ASN A 56 -27.10 -4.71 19.91
C ASN A 56 -26.27 -5.60 20.84
N SER A 57 -25.32 -4.99 21.57
CA SER A 57 -24.47 -5.68 22.54
C SER A 57 -25.25 -6.32 23.68
N CYS A 58 -26.35 -5.71 24.13
CA CYS A 58 -27.18 -6.26 25.19
C CYS A 58 -27.81 -7.58 24.75
N ALA A 59 -28.42 -7.62 23.57
CA ALA A 59 -29.02 -8.85 23.02
C ALA A 59 -28.01 -10.00 22.91
N LEU A 60 -26.77 -9.70 22.51
CA LEU A 60 -25.69 -10.69 22.50
C LEU A 60 -25.32 -11.18 23.92
N SER A 61 -25.24 -10.28 24.90
CA SER A 61 -24.96 -10.65 26.29
C SER A 61 -26.05 -11.51 26.91
N VAL A 62 -27.33 -11.22 26.62
CA VAL A 62 -28.46 -12.06 27.04
C VAL A 62 -28.31 -13.46 26.47
N TYR A 63 -28.02 -13.56 25.17
CA TYR A 63 -27.82 -14.85 24.50
C TYR A 63 -26.66 -15.66 25.11
N GLN A 64 -25.51 -15.02 25.36
CA GLN A 64 -24.36 -15.68 25.99
C GLN A 64 -24.67 -16.17 27.40
N CYS A 65 -25.45 -15.39 28.16
CA CYS A 65 -25.92 -15.79 29.48
C CYS A 65 -26.84 -17.02 29.43
N GLU A 66 -27.77 -17.05 28.48
CA GLU A 66 -28.70 -18.19 28.29
C GLU A 66 -27.99 -19.44 27.74
N ASN A 67 -26.88 -19.26 27.02
CA ASN A 67 -26.13 -20.32 26.34
C ASN A 67 -24.67 -20.37 26.80
N PRO A 68 -24.38 -20.64 28.10
CA PRO A 68 -23.02 -20.53 28.66
C PRO A 68 -22.02 -21.55 28.10
N LYS A 69 -22.51 -22.59 27.40
CA LYS A 69 -21.69 -23.62 26.75
C LYS A 69 -21.30 -23.24 25.32
N GLU A 70 -21.94 -22.22 24.74
CA GLU A 70 -21.62 -21.76 23.40
C GLU A 70 -20.47 -20.74 23.44
N VAL A 71 -19.39 -21.07 22.72
CA VAL A 71 -18.26 -20.16 22.57
C VAL A 71 -18.56 -19.23 21.41
N VAL A 72 -18.79 -17.96 21.76
CA VAL A 72 -19.07 -16.88 20.81
C VAL A 72 -17.88 -15.93 20.77
N THR A 73 -17.36 -15.68 19.58
CA THR A 73 -16.32 -14.69 19.29
C THR A 73 -16.96 -13.54 18.54
N THR A 74 -16.87 -12.31 19.05
CA THR A 74 -17.37 -11.13 18.33
C THR A 74 -16.48 -10.86 17.12
N SER A 75 -17.05 -10.98 15.93
CA SER A 75 -16.31 -10.92 14.66
C SER A 75 -16.22 -9.51 14.07
N ALA A 76 -17.22 -8.63 14.30
CA ALA A 76 -17.21 -7.23 13.87
C ALA A 76 -18.42 -6.45 14.42
N SER A 77 -18.31 -5.13 14.48
CA SER A 77 -19.47 -4.22 14.51
C SER A 77 -20.22 -4.30 13.18
N GLY A 78 -21.55 -4.25 13.21
CA GLY A 78 -22.40 -4.41 12.02
C GLY A 78 -23.13 -5.75 11.97
N THR A 79 -23.90 -5.96 10.91
CA THR A 79 -24.58 -7.24 10.64
C THR A 79 -23.59 -8.26 10.06
N CYS A 80 -23.90 -9.55 10.15
CA CYS A 80 -23.04 -10.59 9.56
C CYS A 80 -23.03 -10.61 8.04
N ASP A 81 -24.05 -10.03 7.42
CA ASP A 81 -24.14 -9.85 5.98
C ASP A 81 -23.54 -8.51 5.52
N ALA A 82 -23.05 -7.69 6.46
CA ALA A 82 -22.38 -6.45 6.11
C ALA A 82 -21.17 -6.80 5.23
N PRO A 83 -21.02 -6.15 4.06
CA PRO A 83 -19.83 -6.33 3.26
C PRO A 83 -18.63 -5.96 4.12
N ALA A 84 -17.58 -6.79 4.08
CA ALA A 84 -16.33 -6.47 4.74
C ALA A 84 -15.92 -5.06 4.29
N GLU A 85 -15.74 -4.13 5.24
CA GLU A 85 -15.29 -2.78 4.93
C GLU A 85 -14.01 -2.90 4.09
N LYS A 86 -14.06 -2.42 2.84
CA LYS A 86 -12.88 -2.37 1.98
C LYS A 86 -11.90 -1.41 2.61
N LYS A 87 -10.91 -1.95 3.32
CA LYS A 87 -9.82 -1.16 3.89
C LYS A 87 -8.92 -0.68 2.76
N CYS A 88 -8.87 0.63 2.56
CA CYS A 88 -8.00 1.28 1.59
C CYS A 88 -6.77 1.91 2.25
N ASP A 89 -6.51 1.59 3.52
CA ASP A 89 -5.37 2.06 4.31
C ASP A 89 -4.08 1.32 3.89
N ILE A 90 -3.69 1.50 2.63
CA ILE A 90 -2.48 0.93 2.06
C ILE A 90 -1.38 1.97 2.22
N ALA A 91 -0.31 1.60 2.94
CA ALA A 91 0.87 2.44 3.04
C ALA A 91 1.64 2.44 1.71
N CYS A 92 1.82 3.62 1.12
CA CYS A 92 2.63 3.79 -0.08
C CYS A 92 4.02 4.29 0.25
N THR A 93 5.00 3.87 -0.55
CA THR A 93 6.32 4.48 -0.58
C THR A 93 6.24 5.92 -1.08
N MET A 94 7.20 6.76 -0.67
CA MET A 94 7.30 8.17 -1.07
C MET A 94 8.09 8.37 -2.36
N ASP A 95 8.35 7.30 -3.11
CA ASP A 95 9.00 7.38 -4.41
C ASP A 95 8.11 8.13 -5.40
N TYR A 96 8.72 9.04 -6.16
CA TYR A 96 8.02 9.82 -7.17
C TYR A 96 8.24 9.19 -8.55
N ASN A 97 7.27 8.39 -8.98
CA ASN A 97 7.19 7.73 -10.28
C ASN A 97 5.80 8.00 -10.86
N PRO A 98 5.54 9.23 -11.35
CA PRO A 98 4.19 9.71 -11.53
C PRO A 98 3.40 8.89 -12.56
N VAL A 99 2.10 8.82 -12.35
CA VAL A 99 1.14 8.17 -13.24
C VAL A 99 0.02 9.15 -13.56
N CYS A 100 -0.27 9.35 -14.83
CA CYS A 100 -1.45 10.09 -15.26
C CYS A 100 -2.61 9.11 -15.37
N ALA A 101 -3.64 9.31 -14.57
CA ALA A 101 -4.88 8.56 -14.66
C ALA A 101 -5.94 9.41 -15.37
N GLN A 102 -6.63 8.81 -16.33
CA GLN A 102 -7.81 9.36 -16.96
C GLN A 102 -9.01 8.52 -16.54
N PHE A 103 -10.02 9.18 -15.98
CA PHE A 103 -11.26 8.55 -15.54
C PHE A 103 -12.35 8.74 -16.59
N ASP A 104 -13.39 7.91 -16.51
CA ASP A 104 -14.62 8.10 -17.28
C ASP A 104 -15.18 9.50 -16.99
N GLY A 105 -15.63 10.20 -18.04
CA GLY A 105 -16.00 11.62 -17.95
C GLY A 105 -14.85 12.59 -18.24
N GLY A 106 -13.65 12.10 -18.53
CA GLY A 106 -12.54 12.90 -19.09
C GLY A 106 -11.68 13.63 -18.05
N LYS A 107 -11.97 13.46 -16.76
CA LYS A 107 -11.11 13.95 -15.66
C LYS A 107 -9.74 13.27 -15.76
N LYS A 108 -8.68 14.06 -15.71
CA LYS A 108 -7.29 13.59 -15.64
C LYS A 108 -6.66 14.03 -14.33
N GLN A 109 -5.90 13.14 -13.70
CA GLN A 109 -5.22 13.43 -12.45
C GLN A 109 -3.86 12.74 -12.39
N THR A 110 -2.84 13.49 -11.94
CA THR A 110 -1.50 12.94 -11.69
C THR A 110 -1.46 12.34 -10.29
N PHE A 111 -0.97 11.11 -10.20
CA PHE A 111 -0.66 10.42 -8.94
C PHE A 111 0.85 10.33 -8.78
N GLY A 112 1.36 10.45 -7.54
CA GLY A 112 2.80 10.46 -7.26
C GLY A 112 3.50 9.15 -7.61
N ASN A 113 2.76 8.04 -7.49
CA ASN A 113 3.15 6.71 -7.95
C ASN A 113 1.92 5.81 -8.14
N SER A 114 2.12 4.60 -8.67
CA SER A 114 1.06 3.62 -8.90
C SER A 114 0.33 3.20 -7.63
N CYS A 115 1.02 3.13 -6.48
CA CYS A 115 0.39 2.82 -5.19
C CYS A 115 -0.65 3.87 -4.82
N SER A 116 -0.31 5.15 -4.93
CA SER A 116 -1.23 6.26 -4.63
C SER A 116 -2.47 6.26 -5.54
N LEU A 117 -2.33 5.87 -6.81
CA LEU A 117 -3.47 5.65 -7.70
C LEU A 117 -4.35 4.48 -7.23
N SER A 118 -3.75 3.35 -6.85
CA SER A 118 -4.51 2.19 -6.35
C SER A 118 -5.29 2.50 -5.05
N VAL A 119 -4.68 3.25 -4.13
CA VAL A 119 -5.37 3.73 -2.91
C VAL A 119 -6.58 4.59 -3.30
N TYR A 120 -6.39 5.52 -4.23
CA TYR A 120 -7.46 6.39 -4.70
C TYR A 120 -8.62 5.60 -5.32
N GLN A 121 -8.34 4.64 -6.21
CA GLN A 121 -9.36 3.77 -6.82
C GLN A 121 -10.07 2.89 -5.80
N CYS A 122 -9.37 2.47 -4.74
CA CYS A 122 -10.01 1.75 -3.63
C CYS A 122 -11.00 2.64 -2.89
N GLN A 123 -10.62 3.90 -2.63
CA GLN A 123 -11.43 4.87 -1.90
C GLN A 123 -12.61 5.42 -2.72
N HIS A 124 -12.46 5.47 -4.06
CA HIS A 124 -13.43 6.03 -5.00
C HIS A 124 -13.85 4.97 -6.04
N PRO A 125 -14.52 3.87 -5.62
CA PRO A 125 -14.91 2.79 -6.54
C PRO A 125 -15.88 3.23 -7.64
N GLU A 126 -16.56 4.37 -7.47
CA GLU A 126 -17.43 5.01 -8.46
C GLU A 126 -16.66 5.74 -9.58
N GLU A 127 -15.41 6.15 -9.34
CA GLU A 127 -14.56 6.77 -10.37
C GLU A 127 -13.87 5.68 -11.20
N VAL A 128 -14.52 5.29 -12.30
CA VAL A 128 -13.99 4.27 -13.20
C VAL A 128 -12.77 4.81 -13.95
N LEU A 129 -11.64 4.12 -13.81
CA LEU A 129 -10.41 4.45 -14.54
C LEU A 129 -10.55 3.99 -16.00
N ALA A 130 -10.53 4.95 -16.93
CA ALA A 130 -10.55 4.68 -18.35
C ALA A 130 -9.17 4.23 -18.85
N THR A 131 -8.12 5.00 -18.55
CA THR A 131 -6.75 4.71 -18.94
C THR A 131 -5.75 5.25 -17.92
N SER A 132 -4.54 4.73 -17.93
CA SER A 132 -3.41 5.34 -17.22
C SER A 132 -2.13 5.27 -18.05
N SER A 133 -1.25 6.24 -17.86
CA SER A 133 0.06 6.32 -18.52
C SER A 133 1.15 6.71 -17.53
N LYS A 134 2.39 6.32 -17.82
CA LYS A 134 3.56 6.77 -17.05
C LYS A 134 3.77 8.27 -17.28
N GLY A 135 4.19 8.98 -16.25
CA GLY A 135 4.39 10.43 -16.29
C GLY A 135 3.22 11.20 -15.66
N SER A 136 3.38 12.51 -15.52
CA SER A 136 2.31 13.40 -15.08
C SER A 136 1.34 13.70 -16.23
N CYS A 137 0.09 14.03 -15.92
CA CYS A 137 -0.88 14.48 -16.93
C CYS A 137 -0.49 15.78 -17.62
N ASP A 138 0.33 16.60 -16.96
CA ASP A 138 0.83 17.88 -17.50
C ASP A 138 2.17 17.72 -18.21
N ALA A 139 2.75 16.51 -18.18
CA ALA A 139 3.84 16.19 -19.08
C ALA A 139 3.22 16.18 -20.48
N VAL A 140 3.35 17.33 -21.16
CA VAL A 140 3.08 17.51 -22.58
C VAL A 140 3.47 16.23 -23.26
N VAL A 141 2.48 15.58 -23.84
CA VAL A 141 2.62 14.32 -24.55
C VAL A 141 3.65 14.57 -25.64
N ALA A 142 4.92 14.30 -25.34
CA ALA A 142 5.83 13.67 -26.27
C ALA A 142 5.32 12.23 -26.44
N GLU A 143 4.07 12.10 -26.93
CA GLU A 143 3.81 11.02 -27.84
C GLU A 143 4.80 11.26 -28.95
N GLU A 144 5.74 10.34 -29.11
CA GLU A 144 6.41 10.22 -30.39
C GLU A 144 5.31 10.26 -31.46
N PRO A 145 5.38 11.18 -32.45
CA PRO A 145 4.48 11.08 -33.57
C PRO A 145 4.78 9.72 -34.20
N LYS A 146 3.87 8.75 -33.99
CA LYS A 146 3.79 7.57 -34.83
C LYS A 146 3.86 8.11 -36.26
N GLU A 147 4.90 7.71 -36.97
CA GLU A 147 5.20 8.18 -38.33
C GLU A 147 3.92 8.14 -39.17
N SER A 148 3.29 9.30 -39.32
CA SER A 148 2.23 9.48 -40.31
C SER A 148 2.93 10.09 -41.51
N LYS A 149 3.16 9.23 -42.50
CA LYS A 149 3.58 9.66 -43.83
C LYS A 149 2.60 10.70 -44.35
N LEU A 150 3.01 11.96 -44.41
CA LEU A 150 2.54 12.85 -45.45
C LEU A 150 3.62 13.87 -45.80
N ALA A 151 4.39 13.52 -46.82
CA ALA A 151 5.12 14.49 -47.61
C ALA A 151 4.11 15.26 -48.48
N ALA A 152 4.06 16.58 -48.32
CA ALA A 152 3.80 17.53 -49.40
C ALA A 152 3.91 18.97 -48.86
N GLU A 153 5.06 19.57 -49.11
CA GLU A 153 5.21 20.93 -49.62
C GLU A 153 4.23 22.01 -49.15
N ILE A 154 4.59 22.73 -48.09
CA ILE A 154 4.23 24.15 -47.96
C ILE A 154 5.45 24.91 -47.44
N THR A 155 6.04 25.69 -48.36
CA THR A 155 7.03 26.73 -48.07
C THR A 155 6.35 27.88 -47.36
N GLN A 156 6.65 28.11 -46.08
CA GLN A 156 6.67 29.42 -45.44
C GLN A 156 7.39 29.35 -44.07
N PRO A 157 8.07 30.42 -43.64
CA PRO A 157 9.05 30.36 -42.56
C PRO A 157 8.32 30.35 -41.20
N ILE A 158 8.40 29.23 -40.50
CA ILE A 158 7.96 29.15 -39.11
C ILE A 158 9.05 29.82 -38.27
N GLU A 159 8.72 30.96 -37.67
CA GLU A 159 9.48 31.51 -36.55
C GLU A 159 9.55 30.42 -35.48
N THR A 160 10.76 29.92 -35.26
CA THR A 160 11.03 28.82 -34.34
C THR A 160 10.69 29.27 -32.93
N GLU A 161 9.56 28.81 -32.42
CA GLU A 161 9.30 28.65 -30.98
C GLU A 161 10.57 28.04 -30.36
N ALA A 162 11.22 28.80 -29.48
CA ALA A 162 12.50 28.42 -28.92
C ALA A 162 12.34 27.11 -28.14
N LYS A 163 12.95 26.04 -28.65
CA LYS A 163 13.00 24.73 -28.00
C LYS A 163 13.55 24.90 -26.58
N SER A 164 12.71 24.71 -25.57
CA SER A 164 13.10 24.82 -24.17
C SER A 164 13.99 23.63 -23.78
N CYS A 165 15.30 23.86 -23.66
CA CYS A 165 16.27 22.86 -23.23
C CYS A 165 16.38 22.86 -21.70
N ASN A 166 16.22 21.69 -21.07
CA ASN A 166 16.46 21.54 -19.65
C ASN A 166 17.96 21.63 -19.36
N LYS A 167 18.40 22.70 -18.67
CA LYS A 167 19.81 22.97 -18.36
C LYS A 167 20.25 22.49 -16.97
N ALA A 168 19.39 21.75 -16.26
CA ALA A 168 19.68 21.24 -14.94
C ALA A 168 20.53 19.97 -15.02
N CYS A 169 21.86 20.15 -15.00
CA CYS A 169 22.80 19.05 -14.89
C CYS A 169 23.32 18.89 -13.47
N ILE A 170 23.50 17.64 -13.04
CA ILE A 170 24.27 17.35 -11.83
C ILE A 170 25.72 17.85 -12.00
N LEU A 171 26.34 18.27 -10.90
CA LEU A 171 27.73 18.75 -10.89
C LEU A 171 28.77 17.63 -10.85
N LEU A 172 28.34 16.36 -10.98
CA LEU A 172 29.26 15.22 -11.07
C LEU A 172 30.06 15.30 -12.37
N TYR A 173 31.39 15.27 -12.25
CA TYR A 173 32.30 15.25 -13.38
C TYR A 173 32.50 13.80 -13.86
N ASP A 174 31.98 13.49 -15.04
CA ASP A 174 32.06 12.18 -15.72
C ASP A 174 32.20 12.42 -17.24
N PRO A 175 33.39 12.84 -17.69
CA PRO A 175 33.53 13.52 -18.97
C PRO A 175 33.23 12.61 -20.16
N VAL A 176 32.73 13.21 -21.23
CA VAL A 176 32.52 12.52 -22.52
C VAL A 176 33.19 13.31 -23.64
N CYS A 177 33.89 12.58 -24.52
CA CYS A 177 34.46 13.16 -25.72
C CYS A 177 33.49 12.96 -26.87
N ALA A 178 33.15 14.06 -27.54
CA ALA A 178 32.30 14.00 -28.73
C ALA A 178 32.97 14.68 -29.93
N LYS A 179 32.70 14.13 -31.11
CA LYS A 179 33.20 14.59 -32.40
C LYS A 179 32.09 15.25 -33.19
N PHE A 180 32.39 16.41 -33.74
CA PHE A 180 31.49 17.19 -34.58
C PHE A 180 31.62 16.75 -36.04
N GLU A 181 30.56 16.95 -36.83
CA GLU A 181 30.60 16.74 -38.28
C GLU A 181 31.64 17.64 -38.97
N SER A 182 31.94 18.81 -38.40
CA SER A 182 33.05 19.67 -38.84
C SER A 182 34.45 19.12 -38.50
N GLY A 183 34.54 17.98 -37.81
CA GLY A 183 35.77 17.22 -37.60
C GLY A 183 36.52 17.53 -36.30
N HIS A 184 36.14 18.57 -35.56
CA HIS A 184 36.73 18.87 -34.25
C HIS A 184 36.11 18.03 -33.13
N ASN A 185 36.84 17.87 -32.03
CA ASN A 185 36.40 17.14 -30.84
C ASN A 185 36.23 18.10 -29.66
N ALA A 186 35.22 17.88 -28.81
CA ALA A 186 35.03 18.62 -27.57
C ALA A 186 34.76 17.68 -26.39
N THR A 187 35.30 18.05 -25.23
CA THR A 187 35.03 17.36 -23.96
C THR A 187 33.88 18.06 -23.25
N PHE A 188 32.87 17.30 -22.86
CA PHE A 188 31.78 17.76 -22.01
C PHE A 188 32.00 17.21 -20.60
N GLY A 189 31.71 18.02 -19.57
CA GLY A 189 31.99 17.66 -18.18
C GLY A 189 31.17 16.48 -17.68
N ASN A 190 30.00 16.24 -18.29
CA ASN A 190 29.26 14.99 -18.18
C ASN A 190 28.30 14.79 -19.37
N SER A 191 27.67 13.62 -19.41
CA SER A 191 26.68 13.27 -20.43
C SER A 191 25.50 14.25 -20.50
N CYS A 192 25.04 14.78 -19.35
CA CYS A 192 23.98 15.79 -19.32
C CYS A 192 24.40 17.07 -20.04
N GLN A 193 25.62 17.56 -19.82
CA GLN A 193 26.12 18.76 -20.49
C GLN A 193 26.20 18.57 -22.02
N LEU A 194 26.56 17.38 -22.50
CA LEU A 194 26.49 17.06 -23.94
C LEU A 194 25.06 17.07 -24.46
N SER A 195 24.10 16.51 -23.71
CA SER A 195 22.69 16.53 -24.10
C SER A 195 22.08 17.94 -24.13
N VAL A 196 22.47 18.82 -23.20
CA VAL A 196 22.10 20.24 -23.23
C VAL A 196 22.63 20.89 -24.49
N TYR A 197 23.91 20.68 -24.82
CA TYR A 197 24.51 21.21 -26.03
C TYR A 197 23.77 20.79 -27.31
N GLN A 198 23.47 19.49 -27.45
CA GLN A 198 22.75 18.95 -28.61
C GLN A 198 21.30 19.49 -28.69
N CYS A 199 20.68 19.76 -27.54
CA CYS A 199 19.37 20.38 -27.50
C CYS A 199 19.42 21.84 -27.98
N GLU A 200 20.39 22.62 -27.51
CA GLU A 200 20.56 24.03 -27.86
C GLU A 200 21.02 24.21 -29.32
N ASN A 201 21.75 23.23 -29.85
CA ASN A 201 22.33 23.25 -31.19
C ASN A 201 21.81 22.07 -32.04
N PRO A 202 20.51 22.04 -32.39
CA PRO A 202 19.90 20.91 -33.11
C PRO A 202 20.44 20.72 -34.54
N ARG A 203 21.16 21.71 -35.07
CA ARG A 203 21.84 21.64 -36.37
C ARG A 203 23.25 21.08 -36.29
N ASP A 204 23.83 21.01 -35.09
CA ASP A 204 25.17 20.46 -34.89
C ASP A 204 25.07 18.94 -34.76
N LYS A 205 25.61 18.23 -35.75
CA LYS A 205 25.75 16.79 -35.65
C LYS A 205 26.98 16.46 -34.81
N VAL A 206 26.74 15.91 -33.62
CA VAL A 206 27.76 15.57 -32.62
C VAL A 206 27.60 14.11 -32.20
N ALA A 207 28.66 13.32 -32.28
CA ALA A 207 28.68 11.91 -31.92
C ALA A 207 29.67 11.63 -30.79
N VAL A 208 29.25 10.87 -29.77
CA VAL A 208 30.15 10.42 -28.70
C VAL A 208 31.21 9.51 -29.30
N THR A 209 32.49 9.84 -29.07
CA THR A 209 33.64 9.06 -29.53
C THR A 209 34.12 8.12 -28.43
N THR A 210 34.31 8.63 -27.21
CA THR A 210 34.79 7.85 -26.06
C THR A 210 34.19 8.35 -24.75
N LYS A 211 34.12 7.44 -23.77
CA LYS A 211 33.94 7.82 -22.36
C LYS A 211 35.27 8.35 -21.84
N GLY A 212 35.27 9.57 -21.28
CA GLY A 212 36.48 10.29 -20.89
C GLY A 212 36.68 11.59 -21.69
N SER A 213 37.71 12.35 -21.33
CA SER A 213 38.08 13.58 -22.03
C SER A 213 38.71 13.31 -23.40
N CYS A 214 38.56 14.23 -24.35
CA CYS A 214 39.21 14.15 -25.66
C CYS A 214 40.74 14.24 -25.61
N ALA A 215 41.32 14.63 -24.47
CA ALA A 215 42.77 14.60 -24.26
C ALA A 215 43.34 13.16 -24.15
N ALA A 216 42.46 12.15 -24.05
CA ALA A 216 42.82 10.73 -24.01
C ALA A 216 42.71 10.03 -25.39
N LEU A 217 42.51 10.79 -26.48
CA LEU A 217 42.44 10.31 -27.87
C LEU A 217 43.73 10.57 -28.64
#